data_AF-A0A1B6FKT0-F1
#
_entry.id   AF-A0A1B6FKT0-F1
#
_cell.length_a   1.000
_cell.length_b   1.000
_cell.length_c   1.000
_cell.angle_alpha   90.00
_cell.angle_beta   90.00
_cell.angle_gamma   90.00
#
_symmetry.space_group_name_H-M   'P 1'
#
loop_
_entity.id
_entity.type
_entity.pdbx_description
1 polymer ?
#
loop_
_entity_poly.entity_id
_entity_poly.type
_entity_poly.pdbx_seq_one_letter_code
_entity_poly.pdbx_strand_id
1 'polypeptide(L)'
;MRVGVVNSILALHLAAVSCLLHKIIHRHKYEVHPNWKLLPIDECGLRAAFKSDVDKKMIEDDIAELGQHPWMAAIFVKTNDSVEFECGGSLINDRYILTAAHCVYRKHVYKVTLGEYNQS
;
A
#
# COMPACT_ATOMS: atom_id res chain seq x y z
N MET A 1 0.04 50.72 -1.86
CA MET A 1 -0.24 49.27 -2.04
C MET A 1 0.93 48.50 -1.45
N ARG A 2 0.68 47.61 -0.47
CA ARG A 2 1.73 47.03 0.39
C ARG A 2 2.55 46.01 -0.42
N VAL A 3 3.83 46.30 -0.67
CA VAL A 3 4.82 45.40 -1.27
C VAL A 3 4.82 44.00 -0.63
N GLY A 4 4.48 43.91 0.65
CA GLY A 4 4.31 42.63 1.36
C GLY A 4 3.19 41.73 0.85
N VAL A 5 2.12 42.27 0.25
CA VAL A 5 1.03 41.44 -0.32
C VAL A 5 1.47 40.79 -1.63
N VAL A 6 2.23 41.51 -2.45
CA VAL A 6 2.76 40.99 -3.74
C VAL A 6 3.78 39.87 -3.50
N ASN A 7 4.67 40.03 -2.51
CA ASN A 7 5.66 39.01 -2.17
C ASN A 7 5.02 37.73 -1.61
N SER A 8 3.98 37.85 -0.77
CA SER A 8 3.24 36.69 -0.25
C SER A 8 2.47 35.94 -1.35
N ILE A 9 1.85 36.66 -2.28
CA ILE A 9 1.15 36.05 -3.43
C ILE A 9 2.15 35.32 -4.35
N LEU A 10 3.31 35.94 -4.63
CA LEU A 10 4.35 35.33 -5.46
C LEU A 10 4.92 34.06 -4.80
N ALA A 11 5.15 34.07 -3.49
CA ALA A 11 5.63 32.89 -2.75
C ALA A 11 4.61 31.73 -2.78
N LEU A 12 3.31 32.02 -2.63
CA LEU A 12 2.25 31.01 -2.75
C LEU A 12 2.19 30.40 -4.16
N HIS A 13 2.29 31.22 -5.21
CA HIS A 13 2.29 30.73 -6.59
C HIS A 13 3.53 29.87 -6.89
N LEU A 14 4.72 30.28 -6.46
CA LEU A 14 5.95 29.50 -6.65
C LEU A 14 5.89 28.14 -5.92
N ALA A 15 5.38 28.11 -4.69
CA ALA A 15 5.18 26.87 -3.94
C ALA A 15 4.16 25.95 -4.60
N ALA A 16 3.04 26.50 -5.10
CA ALA A 16 2.01 25.74 -5.81
C ALA A 16 2.55 25.16 -7.13
N VAL A 17 3.28 25.94 -7.92
CA VAL A 17 3.89 25.51 -9.19
C VAL A 17 4.96 24.44 -8.95
N SER A 18 5.81 24.61 -7.93
CA SER A 18 6.79 23.59 -7.53
C SER A 18 6.12 22.27 -7.12
N CYS A 19 5.05 22.34 -6.32
CA CYS A 19 4.28 21.16 -5.91
C CYS A 19 3.61 20.45 -7.10
N LEU A 20 3.07 21.21 -8.05
CA LEU A 20 2.47 20.67 -9.28
C LEU A 20 3.51 20.02 -10.20
N LEU A 21 4.63 20.70 -10.45
CA LEU A 21 5.74 20.15 -11.24
C LEU A 21 6.32 18.89 -10.60
N HIS A 22 6.46 18.85 -9.27
CA HIS A 22 6.95 17.69 -8.55
C HIS A 22 6.02 16.47 -8.73
N LYS A 23 4.69 16.67 -8.66
CA LYS A 23 3.72 15.61 -8.94
C LYS A 23 3.81 15.08 -10.38
N ILE A 24 4.04 15.95 -11.36
CA ILE A 24 4.19 15.57 -12.77
C ILE A 24 5.48 14.78 -12.99
N ILE A 25 6.61 15.28 -12.48
CA ILE A 25 7.93 14.64 -12.60
C ILE A 25 7.95 13.26 -11.93
N HIS A 26 7.37 13.15 -10.73
CA HIS A 26 7.29 11.86 -10.05
C HIS A 26 6.42 10.86 -10.81
N ARG A 27 5.26 11.28 -11.33
CA ARG A 27 4.39 10.40 -12.11
C ARG A 27 5.10 9.86 -13.36
N HIS A 28 5.78 10.72 -14.11
CA HIS A 28 6.52 10.33 -15.31
C HIS A 28 7.66 9.35 -15.02
N LYS A 29 8.30 9.45 -13.85
CA LYS A 29 9.39 8.55 -13.44
C LYS A 29 8.91 7.11 -13.22
N TYR A 30 7.67 6.91 -12.79
CA TYR A 30 7.14 5.56 -12.52
C TYR A 30 6.53 4.91 -13.76
N GLU A 31 5.94 5.69 -14.66
CA GLU A 31 5.35 5.20 -15.92
C GLU A 31 6.39 4.61 -16.89
N VAL A 32 7.67 4.98 -16.78
CA VAL A 32 8.78 4.40 -17.60
C VAL A 32 9.29 3.06 -17.09
N HIS A 33 8.81 2.54 -15.96
CA HIS A 33 9.24 1.22 -15.49
C HIS A 33 8.68 0.12 -16.42
N PRO A 34 9.50 -0.85 -16.88
CA PRO A 34 9.08 -1.85 -17.87
C PRO A 34 7.87 -2.70 -17.44
N ASN A 35 7.66 -2.82 -16.13
CA ASN A 35 6.57 -3.58 -15.51
C ASN A 35 5.43 -2.71 -14.97
N TRP A 36 5.41 -1.40 -15.24
CA TRP A 36 4.35 -0.50 -14.74
C TRP A 36 2.95 -0.97 -15.17
N LYS A 37 2.83 -1.45 -16.41
CA LYS A 37 1.61 -2.03 -17.00
C LYS A 37 1.05 -3.27 -16.28
N LEU A 38 1.79 -3.86 -15.33
CA LEU A 38 1.32 -5.03 -14.58
C LEU A 38 0.39 -4.65 -13.41
N LEU A 39 0.30 -3.37 -13.06
CA LEU A 39 -0.53 -2.92 -11.96
C LEU A 39 -1.96 -2.59 -12.46
N PRO A 40 -3.01 -3.17 -11.87
CA PRO A 40 -4.40 -2.82 -12.17
C PRO A 40 -4.74 -1.48 -11.52
N ILE A 41 -4.38 -0.38 -12.19
CA ILE A 41 -4.55 0.98 -11.68
C ILE A 41 -6.03 1.39 -11.54
N ASP A 42 -6.92 0.73 -12.26
CA ASP A 42 -8.35 1.11 -12.33
C ASP A 42 -9.25 0.25 -11.42
N GLU A 43 -8.79 -0.93 -10.98
CA GLU A 43 -9.60 -1.92 -10.26
C GLU A 43 -8.84 -2.49 -9.03
N CYS A 44 -8.37 -1.61 -8.14
CA CYS A 44 -7.67 -2.02 -6.91
C CYS A 44 -8.15 -1.26 -5.67
N GLY A 45 -7.79 -1.76 -4.48
CA GLY A 45 -8.10 -1.11 -3.20
C GLY A 45 -9.57 -1.13 -2.78
N LEU A 46 -10.42 -1.86 -3.51
CA LEU A 46 -11.82 -2.05 -3.18
C LEU A 46 -11.95 -3.01 -1.99
N ARG A 47 -12.69 -2.57 -0.97
CA ARG A 47 -13.14 -3.39 0.16
C ARG A 47 -14.67 -3.38 0.18
N ALA A 48 -15.29 -4.46 0.65
CA ALA A 48 -16.72 -4.42 0.91
C ALA A 48 -17.02 -3.31 1.93
N ALA A 49 -18.10 -2.56 1.74
CA ALA A 49 -18.53 -1.59 2.75
C ALA A 49 -19.11 -2.38 3.93
N PHE A 50 -18.39 -2.41 5.05
CA PHE A 50 -18.87 -3.11 6.23
C PHE A 50 -19.79 -2.19 7.02
N LYS A 51 -20.82 -2.77 7.67
CA LYS A 51 -21.78 -2.00 8.46
C LYS A 51 -21.12 -1.19 9.58
N SER A 52 -19.93 -1.61 10.02
CA SER A 52 -19.11 -0.90 10.99
C SER A 52 -18.37 0.32 10.43
N ASP A 53 -18.12 0.42 9.12
CA ASP A 53 -17.34 1.54 8.55
C ASP A 53 -18.07 2.89 8.67
N VAL A 54 -19.40 2.88 8.82
CA VAL A 54 -20.24 4.08 8.96
C VAL A 54 -20.45 4.49 10.42
N ASP A 55 -20.32 3.55 11.38
CA ASP A 55 -20.65 3.75 12.80
C ASP A 55 -19.48 3.47 13.79
N LYS A 56 -18.27 3.12 13.31
CA LYS A 56 -17.13 2.82 14.21
C LYS A 56 -16.55 4.10 14.85
N LYS A 57 -16.98 4.38 16.08
CA LYS A 57 -16.04 4.83 17.11
C LYS A 57 -15.04 3.69 17.33
N MET A 58 -13.74 3.95 17.31
CA MET A 58 -12.71 2.94 17.60
C MET A 58 -13.00 2.34 18.98
N ILE A 59 -13.56 1.13 18.99
CA ILE A 59 -13.74 0.34 20.21
C ILE A 59 -12.50 -0.54 20.34
N GLU A 60 -12.06 -0.68 21.58
CA GLU A 60 -10.78 -1.17 22.13
C GLU A 60 -10.19 -2.49 21.60
N ASP A 61 -10.89 -3.22 20.71
CA ASP A 61 -10.39 -4.40 20.02
C ASP A 61 -10.31 -4.15 18.51
N ASP A 62 -9.12 -3.77 18.04
CA ASP A 62 -8.79 -3.46 16.63
C ASP A 62 -8.70 -4.72 15.73
N ILE A 63 -9.65 -5.64 15.85
CA ILE A 63 -9.74 -6.83 14.98
C ILE A 63 -10.45 -6.42 13.68
N ALA A 64 -9.81 -6.74 12.54
CA ALA A 64 -10.40 -6.53 11.23
C ALA A 64 -11.62 -7.43 11.01
N GLU A 65 -12.56 -7.04 10.17
CA GLU A 65 -13.64 -7.93 9.75
C GLU A 65 -13.18 -8.90 8.66
N LEU A 66 -13.88 -10.04 8.53
CA LEU A 66 -13.60 -11.01 7.47
C LEU A 66 -13.69 -10.34 6.09
N GLY A 67 -12.59 -10.36 5.35
CA GLY A 67 -12.52 -9.71 4.03
C GLY A 67 -12.39 -8.18 4.06
N GLN A 68 -12.14 -7.56 5.22
CA GLN A 68 -11.93 -6.10 5.31
C GLN A 68 -10.71 -5.62 4.53
N HIS A 69 -9.69 -6.47 4.41
CA HIS A 69 -8.48 -6.20 3.64
C HIS A 69 -8.16 -7.36 2.68
N PRO A 70 -8.88 -7.45 1.53
CA PRO A 70 -8.75 -8.59 0.60
C PRO A 70 -7.35 -8.78 0.01
N TRP A 71 -6.56 -7.72 -0.04
CA TRP A 71 -5.18 -7.74 -0.55
C TRP A 71 -4.16 -8.29 0.46
N MET A 72 -4.54 -8.59 1.70
CA MET A 72 -3.61 -9.10 2.70
C MET A 72 -3.06 -10.47 2.32
N ALA A 73 -1.74 -10.60 2.38
CA ALA A 73 -1.01 -11.84 2.15
C ALA A 73 -0.20 -12.22 3.39
N ALA A 74 -0.22 -13.50 3.75
CA ALA A 74 0.65 -14.07 4.77
C ALA A 74 1.79 -14.84 4.10
N ILE A 75 3.03 -14.48 4.44
CA ILE A 75 4.24 -15.07 3.86
C ILE A 75 4.83 -16.02 4.89
N PHE A 76 5.09 -17.25 4.47
CA PHE A 76 5.71 -18.28 5.30
C PHE A 76 7.03 -18.72 4.71
N VAL A 77 8.03 -18.89 5.57
CA VAL A 77 9.36 -19.36 5.20
C VAL A 77 9.62 -20.74 5.78
N LYS A 78 10.43 -21.52 5.09
CA LYS A 78 10.92 -22.81 5.61
C LYS A 78 12.21 -22.58 6.39
N THR A 79 12.21 -23.00 7.65
CA THR A 79 13.41 -23.14 8.48
C THR A 79 13.88 -24.59 8.43
N ASN A 80 14.92 -24.96 9.17
CA ASN A 80 15.43 -26.33 9.17
C ASN A 80 14.38 -27.36 9.64
N ASP A 81 13.52 -26.97 10.58
CA ASP A 81 12.65 -27.92 11.30
C ASP A 81 11.16 -27.60 11.14
N SER A 82 10.80 -26.46 10.55
CA SER A 82 9.42 -25.98 10.50
C SER A 82 9.14 -25.07 9.30
N VAL A 83 7.85 -24.81 9.08
CA VAL A 83 7.37 -23.71 8.22
C VAL A 83 6.71 -22.70 9.15
N GLU A 84 7.22 -21.49 9.16
CA GLU A 84 6.82 -20.44 10.11
C GLU A 84 6.31 -19.21 9.37
N PHE A 85 5.39 -18.50 10.02
CA PHE A 85 4.98 -17.18 9.57
C PHE A 85 6.16 -16.23 9.68
N GLU A 86 6.39 -15.47 8.61
CA GLU A 86 7.51 -14.54 8.51
C GLU A 86 7.04 -13.09 8.52
N CYS A 87 6.18 -12.74 7.55
CA CYS A 87 5.74 -11.37 7.33
C CYS A 87 4.37 -11.31 6.64
N GLY A 88 3.79 -10.11 6.64
CA GLY A 88 2.71 -9.75 5.73
C GLY A 88 3.19 -9.31 4.34
N GLY A 89 2.24 -9.21 3.41
CA GLY A 89 2.40 -8.58 2.11
C GLY A 89 1.08 -8.07 1.56
N SER A 90 1.11 -7.45 0.40
CA SER A 90 -0.07 -6.96 -0.31
C SER A 90 -0.12 -7.49 -1.73
N LEU A 91 -1.25 -8.06 -2.12
CA LEU A 91 -1.53 -8.44 -3.51
C LEU A 91 -1.64 -7.18 -4.36
N ILE A 92 -0.71 -7.02 -5.31
CA ILE A 92 -0.65 -5.84 -6.19
C ILE A 92 -1.16 -6.13 -7.60
N ASN A 93 -1.38 -7.40 -7.95
CA ASN A 93 -2.07 -7.89 -9.14
C ASN A 93 -2.30 -9.41 -9.00
N ASP A 94 -2.66 -10.11 -10.09
CA ASP A 94 -2.95 -11.55 -10.11
C ASP A 94 -1.78 -12.48 -9.73
N ARG A 95 -0.54 -12.00 -9.74
CA ARG A 95 0.67 -12.85 -9.63
C ARG A 95 1.76 -12.31 -8.70
N TYR A 96 1.64 -11.09 -8.22
CA TYR A 96 2.70 -10.41 -7.49
C TYR A 96 2.22 -9.90 -6.13
N ILE A 97 3.06 -10.13 -5.13
CA ILE A 97 2.93 -9.63 -3.77
C ILE A 97 4.01 -8.59 -3.52
N LEU A 98 3.62 -7.43 -3.01
CA LEU A 98 4.54 -6.45 -2.45
C LEU A 98 4.80 -6.76 -0.97
N THR A 99 6.06 -6.81 -0.56
CA THR A 99 6.47 -7.00 0.83
C THR A 99 7.80 -6.28 1.10
N ALA A 100 8.25 -6.26 2.36
CA ALA A 100 9.54 -5.69 2.72
C ALA A 100 10.69 -6.62 2.30
N ALA A 101 11.79 -6.04 1.81
CA ALA A 101 12.93 -6.83 1.35
C ALA A 101 13.51 -7.77 2.42
N HIS A 102 13.53 -7.34 3.69
CA HIS A 102 14.05 -8.16 4.80
C HIS A 102 13.19 -9.40 5.10
N CYS A 103 11.93 -9.43 4.66
CA CYS A 103 11.04 -10.59 4.81
C CYS A 103 11.39 -11.74 3.87
N VAL A 104 12.14 -11.48 2.79
CA VAL A 104 12.41 -12.49 1.74
C VAL A 104 13.88 -12.60 1.35
N TYR A 105 14.69 -11.58 1.63
CA TYR A 105 16.12 -11.60 1.28
C TYR A 105 16.85 -12.70 2.06
N ARG A 106 17.46 -13.64 1.30
CA ARG A 106 18.15 -14.83 1.85
C ARG A 106 17.25 -15.75 2.69
N LYS A 107 15.93 -15.73 2.45
CA LYS A 107 14.98 -16.66 3.09
C LYS A 107 14.40 -17.62 2.06
N HIS A 108 14.07 -18.83 2.50
CA HIS A 108 13.40 -19.82 1.65
C HIS A 108 11.89 -19.65 1.78
N VAL A 109 11.32 -18.74 0.99
CA VAL A 109 9.86 -18.53 0.92
C VAL A 109 9.21 -19.85 0.50
N TYR A 110 8.36 -20.40 1.37
CA TYR A 110 7.75 -21.71 1.18
C TYR A 110 6.33 -21.60 0.64
N LYS A 111 5.50 -20.74 1.24
CA LYS A 111 4.12 -20.49 0.80
C LYS A 111 3.71 -19.05 1.04
N VAL A 112 2.78 -18.59 0.21
CA VAL A 112 2.01 -17.35 0.43
C VAL A 112 0.54 -17.74 0.49
N THR A 113 -0.16 -17.28 1.53
CA THR A 113 -1.60 -17.48 1.68
C THR A 113 -2.32 -16.15 1.49
N LEU A 114 -3.41 -16.15 0.72
CA LEU A 114 -4.30 -15.02 0.49
C LEU A 114 -5.68 -15.33 1.07
N GLY A 115 -6.42 -14.30 1.49
CA GLY A 115 -7.77 -14.46 2.03
C GLY A 115 -7.86 -15.14 3.39
N GLU A 116 -6.72 -15.33 4.06
CA GLU A 116 -6.67 -15.87 5.43
C GLU A 116 -7.12 -14.81 6.43
N TYR A 117 -7.91 -15.23 7.42
CA TYR A 117 -8.39 -14.40 8.51
C TYR A 117 -7.93 -14.91 9.88
N ASN A 118 -7.82 -16.24 10.05
CA ASN A 118 -7.45 -16.82 11.32
C ASN A 118 -6.21 -17.71 11.15
N GLN A 119 -5.12 -17.38 11.84
CA GLN A 119 -3.86 -18.13 11.74
C GLN A 119 -3.75 -19.29 12.76
N SER A 120 -4.88 -19.71 13.35
CA SER A 120 -4.96 -20.76 14.37
C SER A 120 -4.80 -22.17 13.80
#